data_AF-A0A4U1AM82-F1
#
_entry.id   AF-A0A4U1AM82-F1
#
_cell.length_a   1.000
_cell.length_b   1.000
_cell.length_c   1.000
_cell.angle_alpha   90.00
_cell.angle_beta   90.00
_cell.angle_gamma   90.00
#
_symmetry.space_group_name_H-M   'P 1'
#
loop_
_entity.id
_entity.type
_entity.pdbx_description
1 polymer ?
#
loop_
_entity_poly.entity_id
_entity_poly.type
_entity_poly.pdbx_seq_one_letter_code
_entity_poly.pdbx_strand_id
1 'polypeptide(L)' 'MLGSDKRLGRDVGVKLRPHDLRRHAATQASRSGVPLEMVSKVILRHADIATTQRYLGKISVAEASRMIESWLG' A
#
# COMPACT_ATOMS: atom_id res chain seq x y z
N MET A 1 -22.42 -16.56 -9.11
CA MET A 1 -21.67 -15.45 -9.73
C MET A 1 -20.30 -15.38 -9.05
N LEU A 2 -19.20 -15.59 -9.78
CA LEU A 2 -17.85 -15.43 -9.19
C LEU A 2 -17.51 -13.93 -9.18
N GLY A 3 -16.87 -13.44 -8.11
CA GLY A 3 -16.39 -12.06 -8.04
C GLY A 3 -15.47 -11.71 -9.21
N SER A 4 -15.48 -10.45 -9.64
CA SER A 4 -14.70 -9.95 -10.79
C SER A 4 -13.19 -10.24 -10.66
N ASP A 5 -12.68 -10.22 -9.43
CA ASP A 5 -11.32 -10.61 -9.04
C ASP A 5 -11.02 -12.08 -9.32
N LYS A 6 -11.95 -12.99 -9.01
CA LYS A 6 -11.80 -14.44 -9.27
C LYS A 6 -11.90 -14.79 -10.76
N ARG A 7 -12.55 -13.93 -11.55
CA ARG A 7 -12.58 -14.07 -13.01
C ARG A 7 -11.25 -13.60 -13.60
N LEU A 8 -10.83 -12.37 -13.29
CA LEU A 8 -9.54 -11.81 -13.70
C LEU A 8 -8.37 -12.72 -13.33
N GLY A 9 -8.34 -13.22 -12.10
CA GLY A 9 -7.31 -14.15 -11.65
C GLY A 9 -7.24 -15.42 -12.51
N ARG A 10 -8.39 -16.02 -12.85
CA ARG A 10 -8.45 -17.19 -13.73
C ARG A 10 -7.94 -16.88 -15.13
N ASP A 11 -8.35 -15.73 -15.68
CA ASP A 11 -7.98 -15.29 -17.03
C ASP A 11 -6.45 -15.11 -17.17
N VAL A 12 -5.76 -14.73 -16.08
CA VAL A 12 -4.30 -14.60 -16.03
C VAL A 12 -3.57 -15.77 -15.35
N GLY A 13 -4.27 -16.86 -15.01
CA GLY A 13 -3.69 -18.05 -14.38
C GLY A 13 -3.24 -17.89 -12.93
N VAL A 14 -3.73 -16.87 -12.21
CA VAL A 14 -3.36 -16.54 -10.81
C VAL A 14 -4.57 -16.63 -9.89
N LYS A 15 -4.42 -17.24 -8.71
CA LYS A 15 -5.46 -17.20 -7.67
C LYS A 15 -5.49 -15.81 -7.01
N LEU A 16 -6.32 -14.92 -7.56
CA LEU A 16 -6.50 -13.56 -7.06
C LEU A 16 -7.61 -13.50 -6.02
N ARG A 17 -7.35 -12.84 -4.87
CA ARG A 17 -8.36 -12.46 -3.89
C ARG A 17 -8.36 -10.94 -3.72
N PRO A 18 -9.45 -10.33 -3.22
CA PRO A 18 -9.53 -8.88 -3.08
C PRO A 18 -8.44 -8.33 -2.16
N HIS A 19 -8.06 -9.10 -1.15
CA HIS A 19 -6.97 -8.76 -0.23
C HIS A 19 -5.60 -8.67 -0.94
N ASP A 20 -5.36 -9.48 -1.96
CA ASP A 20 -4.07 -9.50 -2.65
C ASP A 20 -3.86 -8.19 -3.45
N LEU A 21 -4.92 -7.69 -4.11
CA LEU A 21 -4.92 -6.39 -4.79
C LEU A 21 -4.68 -5.23 -3.80
N ARG A 22 -5.39 -5.25 -2.67
CA ARG A 22 -5.25 -4.23 -1.63
C ARG A 22 -3.84 -4.19 -1.04
N ARG A 23 -3.23 -5.35 -0.80
CA ARG A 23 -1.83 -5.46 -0.35
C ARG A 23 -0.88 -4.90 -1.40
N HIS A 24 -1.05 -5.28 -2.67
CA HIS A 24 -0.21 -4.82 -3.76
C HIS A 24 -0.24 -3.29 -3.90
N ALA A 25 -1.42 -2.68 -3.89
CA ALA A 25 -1.58 -1.22 -3.97
C ALA A 25 -0.86 -0.49 -2.82
N ALA A 26 -1.02 -0.97 -1.58
CA ALA A 26 -0.35 -0.37 -0.43
C ALA A 26 1.18 -0.52 -0.50
N THR A 27 1.68 -1.71 -0.87
CA THR A 27 3.12 -1.94 -1.02
C THR A 27 3.74 -1.07 -2.12
N GLN A 28 3.07 -0.95 -3.29
CA GLN A 28 3.57 -0.11 -4.36
C GLN A 28 3.57 1.37 -3.96
N ALA A 29 2.50 1.87 -3.34
CA ALA A 29 2.45 3.24 -2.86
C ALA A 29 3.58 3.54 -1.85
N SER A 30 3.79 2.67 -0.87
CA SER A 30 4.90 2.81 0.08
C SER A 30 6.27 2.79 -0.60
N ARG A 31 6.48 1.93 -1.60
CA ARG A 31 7.75 1.86 -2.37
C ARG A 31 7.98 3.07 -3.26
N SER A 32 6.91 3.67 -3.79
CA SER A 32 6.94 4.94 -4.51
C SER A 32 7.09 6.15 -3.57
N GLY A 33 7.31 5.89 -2.29
CA GLY A 33 7.55 6.91 -1.30
C GLY A 33 6.30 7.57 -0.75
N VAL A 34 5.07 7.18 -1.11
CA VAL A 34 3.83 7.81 -0.61
C VAL A 34 3.81 7.80 0.93
N PRO A 35 3.38 8.90 1.60
CA PRO A 35 3.41 8.96 3.06
C PRO A 35 2.50 7.91 3.67
N LEU A 36 2.89 7.44 4.85
CA LEU A 36 2.16 6.43 5.59
C LEU A 36 0.71 6.85 5.85
N GLU A 37 0.48 8.11 6.17
CA GLU A 37 -0.82 8.70 6.46
C GLU A 37 -1.76 8.50 5.26
N MET A 38 -1.25 8.76 4.04
CA MET A 38 -2.00 8.59 2.80
C MET A 38 -2.25 7.12 2.48
N VAL A 39 -1.22 6.26 2.63
CA VAL A 39 -1.39 4.81 2.48
C VAL A 39 -2.43 4.27 3.48
N SER A 40 -2.38 4.74 4.72
CA SER A 40 -3.23 4.31 5.83
C SER A 40 -4.69 4.77 5.68
N LYS A 41 -4.92 6.05 5.37
CA LYS A 41 -6.26 6.65 5.37
C LYS A 41 -6.98 6.56 4.03
N VAL A 42 -6.25 6.56 2.91
CA VAL A 42 -6.85 6.54 1.56
C VAL A 42 -6.89 5.13 0.97
N ILE A 43 -5.74 4.44 0.95
CA ILE A 43 -5.61 3.12 0.33
C ILE A 43 -6.15 2.02 1.25
N LEU A 44 -5.68 2.02 2.50
CA LEU A 44 -6.06 1.02 3.50
C LEU A 44 -7.33 1.43 4.28
N ARG A 45 -7.69 2.71 4.36
CA ARG A 45 -8.88 3.16 5.12
C ARG A 45 -8.90 2.61 6.56
N HIS A 46 -7.75 2.57 7.22
CA HIS A 46 -7.68 2.17 8.62
C HIS A 46 -8.25 3.28 9.53
N ALA A 47 -9.13 2.88 10.46
CA ALA A 47 -9.72 3.80 11.44
C ALA A 47 -8.63 4.43 12.33
N ASP A 48 -7.60 3.66 12.67
CA ASP A 48 -6.44 4.11 13.44
C ASP A 48 -5.15 3.98 12.60
N ILE A 49 -4.29 4.99 12.65
CA ILE A 49 -2.98 4.98 11.98
C ILE A 49 -1.97 4.04 12.67
N ALA A 50 -2.18 3.73 13.95
CA ALA A 50 -1.35 2.81 14.72
C ALA A 50 -1.30 1.41 14.10
N THR A 51 -2.40 0.97 13.46
CA THR A 51 -2.49 -0.32 12.76
C THR A 51 -1.53 -0.39 11.57
N THR A 52 -1.19 0.75 10.96
CA THR A 52 -0.26 0.84 9.82
C THR A 52 1.16 1.17 10.24
N GLN A 53 1.35 1.95 11.31
CA GLN A 53 2.68 2.25 11.90
C GLN A 53 3.43 0.99 12.35
N ARG A 54 2.71 -0.05 12.79
CA ARG A 54 3.31 -1.33 13.20
C ARG A 54 4.12 -2.02 12.11
N TYR A 55 3.92 -1.67 10.83
CA TYR A 55 4.55 -2.31 9.69
C TYR A 55 5.77 -1.57 9.12
N LEU A 56 6.06 -0.35 9.59
CA LEU A 56 7.12 0.47 8.96
C LEU A 56 8.48 0.39 9.64
N GLY A 57 8.59 -0.17 10.84
CA GLY A 57 9.82 0.03 11.63
C GLY A 57 10.11 1.52 11.85
N LYS A 58 11.24 1.84 12.47
CA LYS A 58 11.66 3.25 12.60
C LYS A 58 12.36 3.66 11.29
N ILE A 59 11.78 4.58 10.55
CA ILE A 59 12.47 5.25 9.43
C ILE A 59 13.44 6.29 9.97
N SER A 60 14.63 6.37 9.36
CA SER A 60 15.64 7.37 9.74
C SER A 60 15.27 8.75 9.20
N VAL A 61 15.73 9.82 9.87
CA VAL A 61 15.55 11.21 9.41
C VAL A 61 16.11 11.41 7.98
N ALA A 62 17.18 10.70 7.64
CA ALA A 62 17.78 10.72 6.31
C ALA A 62 16.87 10.09 5.23
N GLU A 63 16.19 9.00 5.55
CA GLU A 63 15.18 8.41 4.64
C GLU A 63 13.97 9.32 4.49
N ALA A 64 13.48 9.91 5.59
CA ALA A 64 12.38 10.85 5.54
C ALA A 64 12.71 12.08 4.68
N SER A 65 13.92 12.63 4.80
CA SER A 65 14.37 13.78 4.00
C SER A 65 14.45 13.43 2.51
N ARG A 66 15.04 12.28 2.15
CA ARG A 66 15.09 11.81 0.76
C ARG A 66 13.70 11.58 0.15
N MET A 67 12.75 11.11 0.96
CA MET A 67 11.35 10.95 0.51
C MET A 67 10.69 12.29 0.24
N ILE A 68 10.90 13.30 1.09
CA ILE A 68 10.38 14.65 0.89
C ILE A 68 10.99 15.30 -0.36
N GLU A 69 12.30 15.19 -0.54
CA GLU A 69 12.99 15.69 -1.74
C GLU A 69 12.45 15.06 -3.03
N SER A 70 12.18 13.75 -3.01
CA SER A 70 11.61 13.00 -4.14
C SER A 70 10.18 13.43 -4.53
N TRP A 71 9.40 13.99 -3.60
CA TRP A 71 8.05 14.48 -3.93
C TRP A 71 8.00 15.96 -4.30
N LEU A 72 9.00 16.74 -3.87
CA LEU A 72 9.07 18.18 -4.14
C LEU A 72 9.87 18.51 -5.41
N GLY A 73 10.63 17.54 -5.94
CA GLY A 73 11.28 17.59 -7.26
C GLY A 73 10.41 17.00 -8.36
#